data_AF-A0A972NTN3-F1
#
_entry.id   AF-A0A972NTN3-F1
#
_cell.length_a   1.000
_cell.length_b   1.000
_cell.length_c   1.000
_cell.angle_alpha   90.00
_cell.angle_beta   90.00
_cell.angle_gamma   90.00
#
_symmetry.space_group_name_H-M   'P 1'
#
loop_
_entity.id
_entity.type
_entity.pdbx_description
1 polymer ?
#
loop_
_entity_poly.entity_id
_entity_poly.type
_entity_poly.pdbx_seq_one_letter_code
_entity_poly.pdbx_strand_id
1 'polypeptide(L)' 'MKLSASTFVRLRRLAPVLDDVLNSREVEHADQAVDLASLAQLCSQLFDTYHSQHPGQIAQIAQARLEAVESL' A
#
# COMPACT_ATOMS: atom_id res chain seq x y z
N MET A 1 -8.45 4.15 -11.64
CA MET A 1 -8.73 2.69 -11.68
C MET A 1 -9.85 2.30 -10.70
N LYS A 2 -10.78 1.41 -11.08
CA LYS A 2 -11.73 0.76 -10.14
C LYS A 2 -11.15 -0.57 -9.64
N LEU A 3 -11.35 -0.90 -8.37
CA LEU A 3 -10.94 -2.19 -7.82
C LEU A 3 -11.87 -3.31 -8.29
N SER A 4 -11.30 -4.48 -8.59
CA SER A 4 -12.11 -5.69 -8.73
C SER A 4 -12.67 -6.11 -7.36
N ALA A 5 -13.79 -6.85 -7.37
CA ALA A 5 -14.39 -7.36 -6.15
C ALA A 5 -13.41 -8.24 -5.34
N SER A 6 -12.61 -9.06 -6.02
CA SER A 6 -11.60 -9.92 -5.37
C SER A 6 -10.48 -9.11 -4.72
N THR A 7 -9.97 -8.09 -5.40
CA THR A 7 -8.94 -7.19 -4.86
C THR A 7 -9.48 -6.39 -3.66
N PHE A 8 -10.72 -5.90 -3.74
CA PHE A 8 -11.37 -5.19 -2.64
C PHE A 8 -11.52 -6.08 -1.39
N VAL A 9 -12.01 -7.31 -1.55
CA VAL A 9 -12.17 -8.26 -0.43
C VAL A 9 -10.81 -8.61 0.19
N ARG A 10 -9.79 -8.86 -0.63
CA ARG A 10 -8.43 -9.14 -0.13
C ARG A 10 -7.87 -7.97 0.66
N LEU A 11 -8.01 -6.74 0.16
CA LEU A 11 -7.54 -5.55 0.86
C LEU A 11 -8.25 -5.37 2.20
N ARG A 12 -9.58 -5.53 2.23
CA ARG A 12 -10.38 -5.42 3.46
C ARG A 12 -10.00 -6.48 4.50
N ARG A 13 -9.65 -7.69 4.07
CA ARG A 13 -9.22 -8.77 4.96
C ARG A 13 -7.83 -8.52 5.55
N LEU A 14 -6.91 -8.01 4.74
CA LEU A 14 -5.51 -7.83 5.13
C LEU A 14 -5.25 -6.53 5.88
N ALA A 15 -6.04 -5.46 5.64
CA ALA A 15 -5.81 -4.15 6.26
C ALA A 15 -5.73 -4.16 7.81
N PRO A 16 -6.54 -4.94 8.56
CA PRO A 16 -6.47 -4.98 10.02
C PRO A 16 -5.10 -5.39 10.57
N VAL A 17 -4.32 -6.22 9.86
CA VAL A 17 -2.98 -6.66 10.33
C VAL A 17 -2.04 -5.49 10.57
N LEU A 18 -2.20 -4.40 9.79
CA LEU A 18 -1.38 -3.20 9.96
C LEU A 18 -1.78 -2.45 11.23
N ASP A 19 -3.08 -2.40 11.55
CA ASP A 19 -3.57 -1.77 12.78
C ASP A 19 -3.10 -2.54 14.00
N ASP A 20 -3.19 -3.87 13.97
CA ASP A 20 -2.73 -4.75 15.05
C ASP A 20 -1.22 -4.54 15.33
N VAL A 21 -0.40 -4.46 14.29
CA VAL A 21 1.06 -4.24 14.40
C VAL A 21 1.39 -2.82 14.86
N LEU A 22 0.64 -1.80 14.43
CA LEU A 22 0.84 -0.43 14.90
C LEU A 22 0.43 -0.27 16.37
N ASN A 23 -0.62 -0.95 16.80
CA ASN A 23 -1.13 -0.91 18.17
C ASN A 23 -0.21 -1.66 19.15
N SER A 24 0.23 -2.87 18.79
CA SER A 24 1.20 -3.66 19.58
C SER A 24 2.62 -3.10 19.48
N ARG A 25 2.93 -2.34 18.42
CA ARG A 25 4.27 -1.85 18.06
C ARG A 25 5.26 -2.98 17.75
N GLU A 26 4.76 -4.19 17.50
CA GLU A 26 5.56 -5.36 17.17
C GLU A 26 4.81 -6.30 16.23
N VAL A 27 5.55 -7.26 15.66
CA VAL A 27 4.94 -8.38 14.93
C VAL A 27 5.00 -9.58 15.87
N GLU A 28 3.88 -9.83 16.55
CA GLU A 28 3.77 -10.82 17.63
C GLU A 28 3.77 -12.26 17.10
N HIS A 29 3.24 -12.47 15.89
CA HIS A 29 2.98 -13.80 15.34
C HIS A 29 3.42 -13.95 13.87
N ALA A 30 3.78 -15.17 13.49
CA ALA A 30 4.28 -15.47 12.15
C ALA A 30 3.22 -15.29 11.05
N ASP A 31 1.95 -15.52 11.37
CA ASP A 31 0.82 -15.27 10.47
C ASP A 31 0.64 -13.77 10.19
N GLN A 32 0.82 -12.89 11.18
CA GLN A 32 0.84 -11.44 10.96
C GLN A 32 1.94 -11.04 9.95
N ALA A 33 3.13 -11.63 10.05
CA ALA A 33 4.20 -11.37 9.09
C ALA A 33 3.83 -11.80 7.65
N VAL A 34 3.16 -12.96 7.51
CA VAL A 34 2.69 -13.47 6.21
C VAL A 34 1.58 -12.58 5.64
N ASP A 35 0.65 -12.13 6.47
CA ASP A 35 -0.42 -11.23 6.06
C ASP A 35 0.11 -9.83 5.71
N LEU A 36 1.11 -9.31 6.44
CA LEU A 36 1.82 -8.08 6.08
C LEU A 36 2.52 -8.18 4.74
N ALA A 37 3.24 -9.28 4.49
CA ALA A 37 3.89 -9.51 3.19
C ALA A 37 2.85 -9.57 2.06
N SER A 38 1.72 -10.24 2.30
CA SER A 38 0.60 -10.32 1.35
C SER A 38 -0.04 -8.96 1.09
N LEU A 39 -0.18 -8.13 2.13
CA LEU A 39 -0.71 -6.77 2.03
C LEU A 39 0.24 -5.87 1.24
N ALA A 40 1.54 -5.92 1.54
CA ALA A 40 2.56 -5.15 0.83
C ALA A 40 2.58 -5.51 -0.67
N GLN A 41 2.50 -6.81 -1.00
CA GLN A 41 2.42 -7.25 -2.38
C GLN A 41 1.15 -6.74 -3.08
N LEU A 42 0.00 -6.78 -2.40
CA LEU A 42 -1.26 -6.25 -2.95
C LEU A 42 -1.17 -4.74 -3.22
N CYS A 43 -0.58 -3.98 -2.29
CA CYS A 43 -0.34 -2.55 -2.46
C CYS A 43 0.57 -2.25 -3.65
N SER A 44 1.65 -3.02 -3.83
CA SER A 44 2.54 -2.90 -5.00
C SER A 44 1.77 -3.15 -6.30
N GLN A 45 1.00 -4.23 -6.37
CA GLN A 45 0.20 -4.54 -7.57
C GLN A 45 -0.79 -3.43 -7.92
N LEU A 46 -1.44 -2.86 -6.91
CA LEU A 46 -2.35 -1.72 -7.09
C LEU A 46 -1.63 -0.49 -7.63
N PHE A 47 -0.45 -0.19 -7.07
CA PHE A 47 0.39 0.91 -7.53
C PHE A 47 0.82 0.70 -8.98
N ASP A 48 1.40 -0.46 -9.32
CA ASP A 48 1.89 -0.76 -10.65
C ASP A 48 0.77 -0.71 -11.70
N THR A 49 -0.41 -1.23 -11.34
CA THR A 49 -1.58 -1.18 -12.23
C THR A 49 -2.04 0.26 -12.45
N TYR A 50 -2.09 1.08 -11.40
CA TYR A 50 -2.44 2.50 -11.55
C TYR A 50 -1.37 3.25 -12.36
N HIS A 51 -0.10 3.02 -12.08
CA HIS A 51 1.04 3.64 -12.77
C HIS A 51 1.02 3.33 -14.28
N SER A 52 0.75 2.08 -14.65
CA SER A 52 0.62 1.69 -16.06
C SER A 52 -0.50 2.43 -16.80
N GLN A 53 -1.56 2.82 -16.10
CA GLN A 53 -2.69 3.59 -16.66
C GLN A 53 -2.43 5.10 -16.67
N HIS A 54 -1.55 5.58 -15.78
CA HIS A 54 -1.33 7.01 -15.52
C HIS A 54 0.15 7.36 -15.27
N PRO A 55 1.08 7.04 -16.19
CA PRO A 55 2.52 7.12 -15.94
C PRO A 55 3.00 8.54 -15.60
N GLY A 56 2.41 9.57 -16.22
CA GLY A 56 2.76 10.97 -15.96
C GLY A 56 2.27 11.52 -14.62
N GLN A 57 1.16 11.00 -14.08
CA GLN A 57 0.59 11.53 -12.83
C GLN A 57 1.41 11.15 -11.61
N ILE A 58 1.92 9.92 -11.57
CA ILE A 58 2.75 9.46 -10.47
C ILE A 58 4.08 10.22 -10.45
N ALA A 59 4.71 10.41 -11.61
CA ALA A 59 5.95 11.19 -11.71
C ALA A 59 5.75 12.64 -11.24
N GLN A 60 4.63 13.28 -11.61
CA GLN A 60 4.28 14.63 -11.15
C GLN A 60 4.09 14.70 -9.63
N ILE A 61 3.38 13.74 -9.03
CA ILE A 61 3.16 13.72 -7.58
C ILE A 61 4.47 13.43 -6.82
N ALA A 62 5.31 12.52 -7.33
CA ALA A 62 6.60 12.22 -6.73
C ALA A 62 7.51 13.46 -6.72
N GLN A 63 7.56 14.19 -7.84
CA GLN A 63 8.29 15.45 -7.95
C GLN A 63 7.77 16.50 -6.97
N ALA A 64 6.45 16.72 -6.92
CA ALA A 64 5.85 17.68 -6.01
C ALA A 64 6.12 17.35 -4.52
N ARG A 65 6.18 16.07 -4.16
CA ARG A 65 6.54 15.64 -2.80
C ARG A 65 8.01 15.89 -2.47
N LEU A 66 8.91 15.70 -3.45
CA LEU A 66 10.34 15.97 -3.28
C LEU A 66 10.58 17.47 -3.04
N GLU A 67 9.98 18.32 -3.87
CA GLU A 67 10.06 19.79 -3.74
C GLU A 67 9.52 20.29 -2.40
N ALA A 68 8.45 19.68 -1.89
CA ALA A 68 7.91 20.01 -0.57
C ALA A 68 8.89 19.67 0.58
N VAL A 69 9.63 18.58 0.48
CA VAL A 69 10.63 18.18 1.48
C VAL A 69 11.88 19.06 1.42
N GLU A 70 12.31 19.49 0.23
CA GLU A 70 13.45 20.40 0.04
C GLU A 70 13.16 21.84 0.50
N SER A 71 11.88 22.18 0.71
CA SER A 71 11.43 23.48 1.20
C SER A 71 11.31 23.59 2.73
N LEU A 72 11.69 22.54 3.47
CA LEU A 72 11.72 22.46 4.95
C LEU A 72 13.15 22.65 5.49
#